data_AF-A0AAW7X7R9-F1
#
_entry.id   AF-A0AAW7X7R9-F1
#
_cell.length_a   1.000
_cell.length_b   1.000
_cell.length_c   1.000
_cell.angle_alpha   90.00
_cell.angle_beta   90.00
_cell.angle_gamma   90.00
#
_symmetry.space_group_name_H-M   'P 1'
#
loop_
_entity.id
_entity.type
_entity.pdbx_description
1 polymer ?
#
loop_
_entity_poly.entity_id
_entity_poly.type
_entity_poly.pdbx_seq_one_letter_code
_entity_poly.pdbx_strand_id
1 'polypeptide(L)'
;MSLLNNMLSDLDARTNTSAAPNTSREHVAEGGNKIKSIVLVAIIFAAVVASQVFIRSNSQPVTGNSFVEAESSETEGAETGSSEAESLKKVSVKTESAKPATVQMTAIAEVQEQSVHPSGEAVELAGASAAEPIFNSPQADDVNTAAEFSKASTKSNEPAGYTKLLAQAELALQKNQLTLPAEDNARFYFLQVLAKANPDSAHYAKAQQGLQRVENAYVELVQNAIAADDIARAKRFVSRLTELQLAVDELARLQNLISLREQQLLLVDHPKPVEKQGPQPASIKAVTVPVNNIAPSVPAENMAAQLSVSQSLISQDKTLATKAKQLGREGSMNTEREMLKFLDAYPNALYTRLALFEYYLDAGLTEDAQWLVDKTSPADVNTLAFLRAKLLVAQGAYAEALSELSIAVGRDDLAPVLSIKMQSLAAALSQQTGDHLSAFQLYRNLLTQDKSNSTYWLGLAVSAQQLKDSATAKQGYTSVLALNDQPEAILAYAKSQLAQLRKEEHVEISQW
;
A
#
# COMPACT_ATOMS: atom_id res chain seq x y z
N MET A 1 -1.92 -19.55 -2.69
CA MET A 1 -0.65 -19.82 -1.97
C MET A 1 0.23 -18.58 -2.06
N SER A 2 1.05 -18.30 -1.04
CA SER A 2 2.05 -17.23 -1.14
C SER A 2 3.19 -17.63 -2.07
N LEU A 3 3.73 -16.69 -2.86
CA LEU A 3 4.95 -16.88 -3.65
C LEU A 3 6.09 -17.40 -2.74
N LEU A 4 6.13 -16.90 -1.49
CA LEU A 4 7.11 -17.31 -0.48
C LEU A 4 6.95 -18.78 -0.03
N ASN A 5 5.75 -19.37 -0.08
CA ASN A 5 5.57 -20.81 0.17
C ASN A 5 6.20 -21.66 -0.95
N ASN A 6 6.11 -21.20 -2.20
CA ASN A 6 6.78 -21.87 -3.32
C ASN A 6 8.31 -21.72 -3.21
N MET A 7 8.81 -20.55 -2.76
CA MET A 7 10.23 -20.36 -2.46
C MET A 7 10.72 -21.28 -1.33
N LEU A 8 9.93 -21.44 -0.26
CA LEU A 8 10.25 -22.39 0.83
C LEU A 8 10.26 -23.84 0.33
N SER A 9 9.29 -24.24 -0.50
CA SER A 9 9.26 -25.58 -1.10
C SER A 9 10.45 -25.85 -2.03
N ASP A 10 10.96 -24.83 -2.73
CA ASP A 10 12.17 -24.95 -3.55
C ASP A 10 13.46 -24.92 -2.70
N LEU A 11 13.47 -24.20 -1.58
CA LEU A 11 14.56 -24.25 -0.60
C LEU A 11 14.65 -25.62 0.08
N ASP A 12 13.53 -26.21 0.50
CA ASP A 12 13.50 -27.58 1.05
C ASP A 12 13.87 -28.63 -0.01
N ALA A 13 13.52 -28.41 -1.28
CA ALA A 13 14.01 -29.24 -2.38
C ALA A 13 15.53 -29.14 -2.60
N ARG A 14 16.17 -28.02 -2.22
CA ARG A 14 17.63 -27.81 -2.31
C ARG A 14 18.39 -28.35 -1.10
N THR A 15 17.85 -28.23 0.12
CA THR A 15 18.52 -28.69 1.35
C THR A 15 18.59 -30.22 1.45
N ASN A 16 17.57 -30.92 0.95
CA ASN A 16 17.49 -32.38 1.03
C ASN A 16 18.39 -33.14 0.04
N THR A 17 18.97 -32.48 -0.96
CA THR A 17 19.79 -33.11 -2.04
C THR A 17 21.18 -33.58 -1.57
N SER A 18 21.54 -33.37 -0.29
CA SER A 18 22.86 -33.72 0.26
C SER A 18 22.92 -35.09 0.96
N ALA A 19 21.84 -35.87 0.94
CA ALA A 19 21.78 -37.21 1.53
C ALA A 19 21.62 -38.30 0.45
N ALA A 20 22.69 -39.04 0.16
CA ALA A 20 22.65 -40.15 -0.80
C ALA A 20 21.89 -41.36 -0.23
N PRO A 21 20.77 -41.81 -0.84
CA PRO A 21 20.04 -42.99 -0.37
C PRO A 21 20.76 -44.26 -0.82
N ASN A 22 21.14 -45.10 0.15
CA ASN A 22 21.68 -46.43 -0.13
C ASN A 22 20.61 -47.29 -0.80
N THR A 23 20.96 -48.01 -1.87
CA THR A 23 19.96 -48.75 -2.66
C THR A 23 19.67 -50.14 -2.10
N SER A 24 18.41 -50.51 -2.04
CA SER A 24 17.95 -51.89 -1.97
C SER A 24 16.59 -51.99 -2.67
N ARG A 25 16.48 -52.97 -3.58
CA ARG A 25 15.26 -53.22 -4.36
C ARG A 25 14.30 -54.10 -3.57
N GLU A 26 13.01 -53.88 -3.77
CA GLU A 26 12.12 -54.99 -4.13
C GLU A 26 11.06 -54.53 -5.14
N HIS A 27 10.40 -55.47 -5.81
CA HIS A 27 9.58 -55.24 -7.01
C HIS A 27 8.07 -55.39 -6.75
N VAL A 28 7.29 -54.40 -7.19
CA VAL A 28 5.94 -54.60 -7.77
C VAL A 28 5.85 -53.66 -8.99
N ALA A 29 5.12 -54.05 -10.04
CA ALA A 29 5.18 -53.38 -11.35
C ALA A 29 3.81 -53.05 -11.96
N GLU A 30 3.56 -51.76 -12.18
CA GLU A 30 2.70 -51.16 -13.22
C GLU A 30 3.46 -49.92 -13.72
N GLY A 31 3.51 -49.54 -15.01
CA GLY A 31 2.50 -49.67 -16.04
C GLY A 31 1.76 -48.33 -16.18
N GLY A 32 2.07 -47.44 -17.13
CA GLY A 32 3.15 -47.45 -18.12
C GLY A 32 3.22 -46.13 -18.91
N ASN A 33 3.85 -45.09 -18.35
CA ASN A 33 4.07 -43.81 -19.07
C ASN A 33 5.31 -42.99 -18.60
N LYS A 34 5.73 -43.13 -17.33
CA LYS A 34 6.80 -42.30 -16.71
C LYS A 34 8.17 -42.37 -17.41
N ILE A 35 8.49 -43.44 -18.14
CA ILE A 35 9.81 -43.65 -18.76
C ILE A 35 10.17 -42.53 -19.76
N LYS A 36 9.20 -42.02 -20.54
CA LYS A 36 9.44 -40.93 -21.50
C LYS A 36 9.82 -39.61 -20.80
N SER A 37 9.29 -39.35 -19.61
CA SER A 37 9.61 -38.15 -18.82
C SER A 37 11.01 -38.22 -18.22
N ILE A 38 11.41 -39.37 -17.67
CA ILE A 38 12.75 -39.55 -17.07
C ILE A 38 13.86 -39.36 -18.12
N VAL A 39 13.66 -39.89 -19.34
CA VAL A 39 14.62 -39.70 -20.45
C VAL A 39 14.72 -38.22 -20.86
N LEU A 40 13.60 -37.49 -20.92
CA LEU A 40 13.60 -36.06 -21.23
C LEU A 40 14.39 -35.24 -20.19
N VAL A 41 14.16 -35.49 -18.89
CA VAL A 41 14.86 -34.82 -17.80
C VAL A 41 16.36 -35.12 -17.83
N ALA A 42 16.76 -36.37 -18.11
CA ALA A 42 18.16 -36.74 -18.23
C ALA A 42 18.87 -36.03 -19.40
N ILE A 43 18.19 -35.87 -20.55
CA ILE A 43 18.72 -35.13 -21.71
C ILE A 43 18.89 -33.63 -21.39
N ILE A 44 17.91 -33.02 -20.73
CA ILE A 44 18.00 -31.61 -20.30
C ILE A 44 19.16 -31.41 -19.31
N PHE A 45 19.31 -32.30 -18.33
CA PHE A 45 20.40 -32.23 -17.36
C PHE A 45 21.78 -32.39 -18.02
N ALA A 46 21.92 -33.31 -18.98
CA ALA A 46 23.15 -33.47 -19.76
C ALA A 46 23.49 -32.22 -20.59
N ALA A 47 22.50 -31.57 -21.20
CA ALA A 47 22.69 -30.34 -21.97
C ALA A 47 23.15 -29.16 -21.09
N VAL A 48 22.59 -29.02 -19.88
CA VAL A 48 22.99 -27.98 -18.91
C VAL A 48 24.42 -28.21 -18.38
N VAL A 49 24.80 -29.46 -18.12
CA VAL A 49 26.18 -29.79 -17.71
C VAL A 49 27.17 -29.51 -18.86
N ALA A 50 26.80 -29.84 -20.11
CA ALA A 50 27.66 -29.60 -21.28
C ALA A 50 27.92 -28.11 -21.55
N SER A 51 26.91 -27.24 -21.42
CA SER A 51 27.09 -25.80 -21.65
C SER A 51 27.98 -25.13 -20.58
N GLN A 52 27.83 -25.54 -19.31
CA GLN A 52 28.68 -25.06 -18.21
C GLN A 52 30.16 -25.41 -18.38
N VAL A 53 30.46 -26.58 -18.96
CA VAL A 53 31.85 -26.97 -19.29
C VAL A 53 32.39 -26.12 -20.46
N PHE A 54 31.61 -25.95 -21.52
CA PHE A 54 32.04 -25.23 -22.73
C PHE A 54 32.35 -23.74 -22.46
N ILE A 55 31.56 -23.09 -21.60
CA ILE A 55 31.77 -21.69 -21.20
C ILE A 55 33.11 -21.52 -20.44
N ARG A 56 33.49 -22.49 -19.60
CA ARG A 56 34.77 -22.43 -18.85
C ARG A 56 36.01 -22.70 -19.71
N SER A 57 35.91 -23.42 -20.82
CA SER A 57 37.06 -23.74 -21.67
C SER A 57 37.57 -22.57 -22.53
N ASN A 58 36.80 -21.50 -22.71
CA ASN A 58 37.06 -20.49 -23.76
C ASN A 58 37.55 -19.12 -23.24
N SER A 59 37.90 -19.01 -21.96
CA SER A 59 38.36 -17.76 -21.33
C SER A 59 39.89 -17.70 -21.17
N GLN A 60 40.61 -17.33 -22.23
CA GLN A 60 42.02 -16.94 -22.08
C GLN A 60 42.15 -15.48 -21.59
N PRO A 61 43.12 -15.16 -20.70
CA PRO A 61 43.36 -13.81 -20.23
C PRO A 61 44.08 -12.98 -21.29
N VAL A 62 43.48 -11.88 -21.74
CA VAL A 62 44.14 -10.91 -22.62
C VAL A 62 45.10 -10.05 -21.80
N THR A 63 46.39 -10.31 -21.93
CA THR A 63 47.47 -9.47 -21.37
C THR A 63 47.95 -8.46 -22.42
N GLY A 64 47.90 -7.15 -22.12
CA GLY A 64 48.47 -6.14 -23.03
C GLY A 64 48.25 -4.69 -22.62
N ASN A 65 49.18 -4.12 -21.86
CA ASN A 65 49.43 -2.67 -21.90
C ASN A 65 50.25 -2.35 -23.16
N SER A 66 49.99 -1.21 -23.82
CA SER A 66 51.03 -0.20 -24.14
C SER A 66 50.45 1.05 -24.82
N PHE A 67 51.24 2.12 -24.80
CA PHE A 67 51.03 3.44 -25.40
C PHE A 67 51.74 3.53 -26.78
N VAL A 68 51.88 4.74 -27.35
CA VAL A 68 52.56 5.09 -28.63
C VAL A 68 51.70 4.83 -29.87
N GLU A 69 51.68 5.61 -30.95
CA GLU A 69 51.86 7.05 -31.24
C GLU A 69 51.34 7.27 -32.68
N ALA A 70 51.35 8.49 -33.24
CA ALA A 70 50.79 8.75 -34.58
C ALA A 70 51.86 8.77 -35.69
N GLU A 71 51.57 8.15 -36.84
CA GLU A 71 52.08 8.61 -38.13
C GLU A 71 51.12 8.25 -39.29
N SER A 72 51.50 8.57 -40.53
CA SER A 72 50.58 8.81 -41.66
C SER A 72 50.96 8.09 -42.96
N SER A 73 50.20 8.34 -44.05
CA SER A 73 50.41 7.90 -45.45
C SER A 73 50.18 6.39 -45.74
N GLU A 74 50.07 5.91 -46.99
CA GLU A 74 49.38 6.34 -48.23
C GLU A 74 49.51 5.17 -49.27
N THR A 75 48.81 5.21 -50.42
CA THR A 75 48.93 4.28 -51.59
C THR A 75 48.49 2.80 -51.38
N GLU A 76 48.16 1.98 -52.41
CA GLU A 76 47.48 2.16 -53.73
C GLU A 76 47.14 0.76 -54.33
N GLY A 77 46.17 0.65 -55.26
CA GLY A 77 45.79 -0.58 -56.02
C GLY A 77 44.59 -1.36 -55.43
N ALA A 78 43.50 -1.71 -56.14
CA ALA A 78 43.27 -2.36 -57.45
C ALA A 78 43.51 -3.89 -57.41
N GLU A 79 42.61 -4.82 -57.81
CA GLU A 79 41.27 -4.80 -58.46
C GLU A 79 40.38 -5.97 -57.89
N THR A 80 39.28 -6.56 -58.44
CA THR A 80 38.44 -6.41 -59.68
C THR A 80 37.01 -6.97 -59.41
N GLY A 81 36.00 -6.59 -60.23
CA GLY A 81 34.72 -7.31 -60.42
C GLY A 81 33.54 -6.84 -59.55
N SER A 82 32.31 -6.50 -59.97
CA SER A 82 31.46 -6.67 -61.19
C SER A 82 30.18 -7.46 -60.89
N SER A 83 29.04 -6.77 -60.76
CA SER A 83 27.79 -7.04 -61.54
C SER A 83 26.73 -5.96 -61.30
N GLU A 84 25.64 -6.05 -62.08
CA GLU A 84 24.50 -5.13 -62.14
C GLU A 84 23.89 -4.77 -60.76
N ALA A 85 23.43 -3.55 -60.45
CA ALA A 85 22.74 -2.48 -61.21
C ALA A 85 21.22 -2.59 -61.26
N GLU A 86 20.51 -1.83 -60.42
CA GLU A 86 19.21 -1.28 -60.80
C GLU A 86 18.97 0.16 -60.29
N SER A 87 18.39 0.95 -61.20
CA SER A 87 17.94 2.34 -61.09
C SER A 87 16.59 2.40 -60.32
N LEU A 88 16.03 3.52 -59.81
CA LEU A 88 16.39 4.94 -59.75
C LEU A 88 15.39 5.65 -58.80
N LYS A 89 15.85 6.51 -57.89
CA LYS A 89 15.33 7.89 -57.68
C LYS A 89 16.02 8.60 -56.51
N LYS A 90 16.73 9.70 -56.81
CA LYS A 90 17.07 10.75 -55.85
C LYS A 90 16.08 11.90 -56.01
N VAL A 91 15.48 12.36 -54.91
CA VAL A 91 14.97 13.73 -54.79
C VAL A 91 15.96 14.47 -53.90
N SER A 92 16.51 15.58 -54.39
CA SER A 92 17.51 16.37 -53.68
C SER A 92 16.86 17.62 -53.11
N VAL A 93 16.86 17.77 -51.79
CA VAL A 93 16.51 19.02 -51.10
C VAL A 93 17.73 19.50 -50.33
N LYS A 94 18.31 20.59 -50.81
CA LYS A 94 19.41 21.31 -50.17
C LYS A 94 18.81 22.15 -49.03
N THR A 95 19.27 21.92 -47.79
CA THR A 95 18.91 22.77 -46.64
C THR A 95 20.19 23.42 -46.09
N GLU A 96 20.11 24.69 -45.72
CA GLU A 96 21.27 25.57 -45.60
C GLU A 96 21.67 25.79 -44.14
N SER A 97 22.98 25.75 -43.85
CA SER A 97 23.50 25.81 -42.47
C SER A 97 23.56 27.24 -41.95
N ALA A 98 22.62 27.63 -41.08
CA ALA A 98 22.58 28.95 -40.45
C ALA A 98 23.19 28.96 -39.03
N LYS A 99 23.96 30.02 -38.76
CA LYS A 99 24.75 30.24 -37.54
C LYS A 99 23.86 30.75 -36.38
N PRO A 100 23.99 30.26 -35.13
CA PRO A 100 23.28 30.84 -34.00
C PRO A 100 23.86 32.23 -33.66
N ALA A 101 22.98 33.16 -33.26
CA ALA A 101 23.36 34.53 -32.89
C ALA A 101 23.27 34.75 -31.38
N THR A 102 24.27 35.41 -30.80
CA THR A 102 24.29 35.80 -29.39
C THR A 102 23.25 36.88 -29.12
N VAL A 103 22.37 36.66 -28.13
CA VAL A 103 21.45 37.67 -27.60
C VAL A 103 21.91 38.08 -26.20
N GLN A 104 21.95 39.39 -25.94
CA GLN A 104 22.37 39.96 -24.66
C GLN A 104 21.17 40.04 -23.70
N MET A 105 21.39 39.76 -22.40
CA MET A 105 20.41 40.09 -21.37
C MET A 105 20.59 41.54 -20.91
N THR A 106 19.55 42.34 -21.08
CA THR A 106 19.49 43.74 -20.60
C THR A 106 19.01 43.78 -19.15
N ALA A 107 19.64 44.63 -18.33
CA ALA A 107 19.22 44.82 -16.93
C ALA A 107 18.00 45.75 -16.81
N ILE A 108 17.05 45.38 -15.94
CA ILE A 108 15.92 46.19 -15.46
C ILE A 108 15.86 45.91 -13.95
N ALA A 109 16.45 46.77 -13.13
CA ALA A 109 15.86 47.98 -12.52
C ALA A 109 15.19 47.67 -11.17
N GLU A 110 15.83 48.15 -10.12
CA GLU A 110 15.48 47.99 -8.71
C GLU A 110 14.30 48.90 -8.33
N VAL A 111 13.29 48.36 -7.65
CA VAL A 111 12.12 49.12 -7.17
C VAL A 111 12.01 48.96 -5.66
N GLN A 112 11.95 50.09 -4.96
CA GLN A 112 11.82 50.14 -3.51
C GLN A 112 10.36 49.91 -3.09
N GLU A 113 10.09 48.94 -2.22
CA GLU A 113 8.77 48.84 -1.59
C GLU A 113 8.64 49.85 -0.44
N GLN A 114 7.54 50.61 -0.46
CA GLN A 114 7.33 51.75 0.41
C GLN A 114 6.29 51.42 1.49
N SER A 115 6.70 51.49 2.76
CA SER A 115 5.88 51.11 3.91
C SER A 115 4.67 52.04 4.12
N VAL A 116 3.46 51.48 4.21
CA VAL A 116 2.23 52.22 4.56
C VAL A 116 1.43 51.45 5.61
N HIS A 117 1.21 52.08 6.77
CA HIS A 117 0.21 51.63 7.75
C HIS A 117 -1.19 52.11 7.36
N PRO A 118 -2.23 51.25 7.46
CA PRO A 118 -3.60 51.69 7.68
C PRO A 118 -3.92 51.69 9.19
N SER A 119 -4.46 52.79 9.70
CA SER A 119 -5.01 52.86 11.06
C SER A 119 -6.36 52.13 11.14
N GLY A 120 -6.59 51.35 12.19
CA GLY A 120 -7.88 50.70 12.44
C GLY A 120 -8.94 51.69 12.93
N GLU A 121 -9.99 51.89 12.14
CA GLU A 121 -11.16 52.70 12.48
C GLU A 121 -12.12 51.91 13.40
N ALA A 122 -12.70 52.56 14.40
CA ALA A 122 -13.56 51.91 15.37
C ALA A 122 -15.04 51.92 14.93
N VAL A 123 -15.65 50.75 14.78
CA VAL A 123 -17.09 50.61 14.52
C VAL A 123 -17.73 49.81 15.66
N GLU A 124 -18.58 50.50 16.40
CA GLU A 124 -19.46 49.96 17.43
C GLU A 124 -20.77 49.45 16.78
N LEU A 125 -21.17 48.20 17.05
CA LEU A 125 -22.51 47.69 16.72
C LEU A 125 -22.85 46.45 17.58
N ALA A 126 -24.14 46.22 17.82
CA ALA A 126 -24.61 45.43 18.97
C ALA A 126 -25.48 44.21 18.62
N GLY A 127 -25.40 43.19 19.50
CA GLY A 127 -26.59 42.54 20.07
C GLY A 127 -27.38 41.50 19.25
N ALA A 128 -26.96 40.23 19.32
CA ALA A 128 -27.84 39.05 19.31
C ALA A 128 -27.14 37.92 20.09
N SER A 129 -27.63 37.35 21.20
CA SER A 129 -28.95 36.76 21.52
C SER A 129 -29.08 35.27 21.20
N ALA A 130 -28.35 34.46 21.98
CA ALA A 130 -28.69 33.12 22.48
C ALA A 130 -29.39 32.08 21.57
N ALA A 131 -28.67 30.98 21.30
CA ALA A 131 -29.22 29.62 21.24
C ALA A 131 -28.09 28.60 21.54
N GLU A 132 -28.11 27.96 22.72
CA GLU A 132 -27.11 26.95 23.11
C GLU A 132 -27.63 25.52 22.85
N PRO A 133 -26.83 24.63 22.21
CA PRO A 133 -27.07 23.19 22.25
C PRO A 133 -26.46 22.59 23.52
N ILE A 134 -27.22 21.73 24.21
CA ILE A 134 -26.79 21.09 25.47
C ILE A 134 -25.66 20.10 25.18
N PHE A 135 -24.46 20.37 25.70
CA PHE A 135 -23.31 19.47 25.63
C PHE A 135 -23.32 18.52 26.84
N ASN A 136 -23.56 17.22 26.61
CA ASN A 136 -23.46 16.20 27.67
C ASN A 136 -21.99 15.87 27.93
N SER A 137 -21.40 16.47 28.97
CA SER A 137 -20.05 16.12 29.45
C SER A 137 -19.99 14.65 29.90
N PRO A 138 -18.98 13.87 29.46
CA PRO A 138 -18.61 12.62 30.12
C PRO A 138 -18.21 12.85 31.59
N GLN A 139 -18.31 11.81 32.41
CA GLN A 139 -18.10 11.89 33.86
C GLN A 139 -16.71 12.41 34.26
N ALA A 140 -16.69 13.30 35.27
CA ALA A 140 -15.49 13.89 35.83
C ALA A 140 -15.02 13.12 37.08
N ASP A 141 -14.38 11.96 36.89
CA ASP A 141 -13.88 11.09 37.96
C ASP A 141 -12.33 11.09 38.11
N ASP A 142 -11.60 11.90 37.34
CA ASP A 142 -10.11 11.90 37.34
C ASP A 142 -9.49 13.33 37.28
N VAL A 143 -9.99 14.23 38.14
CA VAL A 143 -9.52 15.63 38.24
C VAL A 143 -8.83 15.90 39.59
N ASN A 144 -7.74 15.18 39.89
CA ASN A 144 -6.87 15.49 41.04
C ASN A 144 -5.35 15.38 40.73
N THR A 145 -5.00 14.94 39.52
CA THR A 145 -3.65 14.52 39.10
C THR A 145 -2.65 15.68 38.94
N ALA A 146 -3.07 16.92 39.16
CA ALA A 146 -2.24 18.13 39.05
C ALA A 146 -1.51 18.54 40.35
N ALA A 147 -2.00 18.11 41.53
CA ALA A 147 -1.53 18.65 42.81
C ALA A 147 -0.33 17.89 43.43
N GLU A 148 -0.26 16.57 43.28
CA GLU A 148 0.68 15.74 44.05
C GLU A 148 2.12 15.73 43.50
N PHE A 149 2.32 16.05 42.22
CA PHE A 149 3.64 15.97 41.56
C PHE A 149 4.69 16.99 42.07
N SER A 150 4.29 17.94 42.92
CA SER A 150 5.16 19.05 43.38
C SER A 150 6.16 18.67 44.50
N LYS A 151 6.17 17.42 44.99
CA LYS A 151 7.01 17.00 46.14
C LYS A 151 7.99 15.85 45.90
N ALA A 152 8.05 15.28 44.70
CA ALA A 152 8.73 14.00 44.45
C ALA A 152 9.74 13.97 43.27
N SER A 153 10.43 15.08 42.97
CA SER A 153 11.70 15.00 42.23
C SER A 153 12.68 16.12 42.60
N THR A 154 13.86 15.74 43.06
CA THR A 154 14.98 16.65 43.41
C THR A 154 16.35 16.12 42.95
N LYS A 155 16.38 15.09 42.07
CA LYS A 155 17.63 14.51 41.52
C LYS A 155 17.58 14.14 40.02
N SER A 156 16.47 14.34 39.32
CA SER A 156 16.44 14.25 37.85
C SER A 156 17.13 15.49 37.26
N ASN A 157 18.29 15.31 36.63
CA ASN A 157 19.04 16.40 35.98
C ASN A 157 18.44 16.78 34.60
N GLU A 158 17.14 16.59 34.42
CA GLU A 158 16.41 16.85 33.17
C GLU A 158 16.08 18.34 33.03
N PRO A 159 16.16 18.92 31.82
CA PRO A 159 15.91 20.34 31.62
C PRO A 159 14.44 20.70 31.86
N ALA A 160 14.20 21.67 32.74
CA ALA A 160 12.88 22.16 33.15
C ALA A 160 11.97 22.66 31.99
N GLY A 161 12.50 22.77 30.77
CA GLY A 161 11.74 23.09 29.57
C GLY A 161 10.69 22.04 29.18
N TYR A 162 10.90 20.75 29.43
CA TYR A 162 9.93 19.70 29.03
C TYR A 162 8.59 19.86 29.76
N THR A 163 8.61 20.10 31.08
CA THR A 163 7.40 20.31 31.88
C THR A 163 6.60 21.52 31.40
N LYS A 164 7.28 22.60 31.00
CA LYS A 164 6.63 23.78 30.41
C LYS A 164 6.00 23.47 29.05
N LEU A 165 6.73 22.79 28.16
CA LEU A 165 6.22 22.41 26.84
C LEU A 165 5.01 21.47 26.93
N LEU A 166 5.05 20.48 27.82
CA LEU A 166 3.89 19.60 28.08
C LEU A 166 2.69 20.40 28.60
N ALA A 167 2.88 21.31 29.57
CA ALA A 167 1.79 22.15 30.07
C ALA A 167 1.19 23.06 28.98
N GLN A 168 2.02 23.58 28.05
CA GLN A 168 1.54 24.32 26.88
C GLN A 168 0.77 23.41 25.90
N ALA A 169 1.20 22.16 25.71
CA ALA A 169 0.53 21.19 24.87
C ALA A 169 -0.87 20.81 25.40
N GLU A 170 -0.99 20.53 26.70
CA GLU A 170 -2.27 20.26 27.36
C GLU A 170 -3.21 21.48 27.26
N LEU A 171 -2.70 22.70 27.49
CA LEU A 171 -3.50 23.92 27.40
C LEU A 171 -3.99 24.19 25.97
N ALA A 172 -3.16 23.92 24.96
CA ALA A 172 -3.57 24.02 23.55
C ALA A 172 -4.62 22.96 23.19
N LEU A 173 -4.50 21.73 23.73
CA LEU A 173 -5.48 20.65 23.54
C LEU A 173 -6.83 21.04 24.17
N GLN A 174 -6.84 21.54 25.40
CA GLN A 174 -8.04 22.06 26.08
C GLN A 174 -8.75 23.19 25.32
N LYS A 175 -8.00 23.99 24.54
CA LYS A 175 -8.53 25.06 23.67
C LYS A 175 -8.95 24.58 22.28
N ASN A 176 -8.88 23.27 22.00
CA ASN A 176 -9.02 22.69 20.65
C ASN A 176 -8.03 23.25 19.60
N GLN A 177 -6.92 23.87 20.04
CA GLN A 177 -5.79 24.25 19.19
C GLN A 177 -4.97 23.00 18.86
N LEU A 178 -5.56 22.05 18.12
CA LEU A 178 -4.98 20.73 17.89
C LEU A 178 -3.72 20.81 17.00
N THR A 179 -3.84 21.47 15.83
CA THR A 179 -2.77 21.56 14.81
C THR A 179 -2.72 22.91 14.08
N LEU A 180 -3.41 23.93 14.60
CA LEU A 180 -3.50 25.29 14.08
C LEU A 180 -3.61 26.27 15.27
N PRO A 181 -2.97 27.45 15.23
CA PRO A 181 -1.97 27.90 14.25
C PRO A 181 -0.68 27.05 14.31
N ALA A 182 0.19 27.13 13.28
CA ALA A 182 1.26 26.15 13.05
C ALA A 182 2.28 25.98 14.21
N GLU A 183 2.55 27.04 14.98
CA GLU A 183 3.56 27.07 16.07
C GLU A 183 2.98 27.30 17.48
N ASP A 184 1.65 27.36 17.61
CA ASP A 184 0.94 27.44 18.91
C ASP A 184 -0.24 26.47 18.89
N ASN A 185 0.08 25.17 18.94
CA ASN A 185 -0.88 24.07 18.94
C ASN A 185 -0.33 22.85 19.71
N ALA A 186 -1.23 21.96 20.13
CA ALA A 186 -0.91 20.79 20.93
C ALA A 186 0.12 19.87 20.26
N ARG A 187 -0.05 19.55 18.97
CA ARG A 187 0.88 18.70 18.21
C ARG A 187 2.29 19.29 18.15
N PHE A 188 2.42 20.60 17.92
CA PHE A 188 3.71 21.31 17.87
C PHE A 188 4.45 21.22 19.21
N TYR A 189 3.76 21.47 20.33
CA TYR A 189 4.38 21.38 21.65
C TYR A 189 4.76 19.94 22.04
N PHE A 190 3.92 18.93 21.74
CA PHE A 190 4.30 17.53 21.96
C PHE A 190 5.48 17.09 21.08
N LEU A 191 5.51 17.46 19.80
CA LEU A 191 6.65 17.18 18.91
C LEU A 191 7.94 17.85 19.40
N GLN A 192 7.87 19.07 19.94
CA GLN A 192 9.04 19.71 20.56
C GLN A 192 9.59 18.96 21.79
N VAL A 193 8.75 18.22 22.52
CA VAL A 193 9.21 17.34 23.61
C VAL A 193 9.85 16.08 23.02
N LEU A 194 9.20 15.41 22.07
CA LEU A 194 9.74 14.19 21.43
C LEU A 194 11.07 14.42 20.70
N ALA A 195 11.26 15.60 20.09
CA ALA A 195 12.50 15.97 19.41
C ALA A 195 13.66 16.34 20.35
N LYS A 196 13.41 16.49 21.67
CA LYS A 196 14.40 16.99 22.64
C LYS A 196 14.58 16.09 23.87
N ALA A 197 13.65 15.19 24.16
CA ALA A 197 13.68 14.28 25.30
C ALA A 197 14.20 12.90 24.91
N ASN A 198 14.87 12.20 25.84
CA ASN A 198 15.34 10.84 25.61
C ASN A 198 14.14 9.89 25.42
N PRO A 199 14.19 8.91 24.49
CA PRO A 199 13.08 7.98 24.25
C PRO A 199 12.57 7.25 25.51
N ASP A 200 13.49 6.88 26.40
CA ASP A 200 13.17 6.18 27.66
C ASP A 200 12.65 7.10 28.79
N SER A 201 12.50 8.42 28.53
CA SER A 201 12.05 9.38 29.54
C SER A 201 10.53 9.40 29.71
N ALA A 202 10.07 9.65 30.94
CA ALA A 202 8.65 9.84 31.23
C ALA A 202 8.04 11.04 30.47
N HIS A 203 8.85 12.02 30.09
CA HIS A 203 8.42 13.15 29.26
C HIS A 203 8.16 12.74 27.81
N TYR A 204 8.99 11.88 27.23
CA TYR A 204 8.80 11.34 25.88
C TYR A 204 7.51 10.50 25.80
N ALA A 205 7.32 9.55 26.73
CA ALA A 205 6.11 8.75 26.82
C ALA A 205 4.83 9.60 26.97
N LYS A 206 4.85 10.62 27.83
CA LYS A 206 3.73 11.57 27.98
C LYS A 206 3.44 12.36 26.70
N ALA A 207 4.46 12.73 25.94
CA ALA A 207 4.28 13.44 24.67
C ALA A 207 3.71 12.53 23.56
N GLN A 208 4.07 11.23 23.52
CA GLN A 208 3.41 10.25 22.63
C GLN A 208 1.92 10.09 22.98
N GLN A 209 1.59 9.93 24.27
CA GLN A 209 0.21 9.89 24.75
C GLN A 209 -0.55 11.20 24.49
N GLY A 210 0.16 12.33 24.44
CA GLY A 210 -0.35 13.63 23.99
C GLY A 210 -0.78 13.62 22.53
N LEU A 211 0.10 13.16 21.63
CA LEU A 211 -0.23 13.02 20.20
C LEU A 211 -1.39 12.06 19.95
N GLN A 212 -1.47 10.93 20.67
CA GLN A 212 -2.60 10.00 20.57
C GLN A 212 -3.93 10.65 20.96
N ARG A 213 -3.94 11.58 21.92
CA ARG A 213 -5.14 12.35 22.28
C ARG A 213 -5.50 13.42 21.24
N VAL A 214 -4.51 14.07 20.63
CA VAL A 214 -4.74 14.97 19.48
C VAL A 214 -5.34 14.21 18.29
N GLU A 215 -4.87 13.00 18.04
CA GLU A 215 -5.40 12.09 17.02
C GLU A 215 -6.85 11.70 17.31
N ASN A 216 -7.15 11.21 18.52
CA ASN A 216 -8.51 10.84 18.93
C ASN A 216 -9.49 12.03 18.85
N ALA A 217 -9.07 13.25 19.20
CA ALA A 217 -9.88 14.45 19.08
C ALA A 217 -10.27 14.76 17.61
N TYR A 218 -9.37 14.48 16.64
CA TYR A 218 -9.72 14.56 15.22
C TYR A 218 -10.69 13.47 14.77
N VAL A 219 -10.54 12.24 15.27
CA VAL A 219 -11.49 11.15 15.01
C VAL A 219 -12.90 11.54 15.47
N GLU A 220 -13.02 12.11 16.68
CA GLU A 220 -14.29 12.62 17.22
C GLU A 220 -14.84 13.79 16.39
N LEU A 221 -14.01 14.77 16.01
CA LEU A 221 -14.41 15.89 15.15
C LEU A 221 -14.91 15.43 13.77
N VAL A 222 -14.35 14.37 13.19
CA VAL A 222 -14.86 13.75 11.95
C VAL A 222 -16.22 13.10 12.19
N GLN A 223 -16.37 12.30 13.25
CA GLN A 223 -17.62 11.61 13.57
C GLN A 223 -18.76 12.61 13.86
N ASN A 224 -18.48 13.66 14.63
CA ASN A 224 -19.43 14.74 14.91
C ASN A 224 -19.82 15.51 13.63
N ALA A 225 -18.89 15.75 12.71
CA ALA A 225 -19.20 16.38 11.42
C ALA A 225 -20.06 15.48 10.50
N ILE A 226 -19.84 14.16 10.50
CA ILE A 226 -20.68 13.18 9.79
C ILE A 226 -22.09 13.12 10.39
N ALA A 227 -22.20 13.13 11.73
CA ALA A 227 -23.47 13.11 12.44
C ALA A 227 -24.30 14.40 12.23
N ALA A 228 -23.63 15.53 11.95
CA ALA A 228 -24.24 16.81 11.62
C ALA A 228 -24.40 17.06 10.10
N ASP A 229 -24.20 16.05 9.26
CA ASP A 229 -24.25 16.10 7.79
C ASP A 229 -23.28 17.10 7.10
N ASP A 230 -22.32 17.65 7.84
CA ASP A 230 -21.26 18.53 7.33
C ASP A 230 -20.11 17.70 6.72
N ILE A 231 -20.42 17.01 5.62
CA ILE A 231 -19.48 16.20 4.83
C ILE A 231 -18.25 17.02 4.41
N ALA A 232 -18.42 18.32 4.13
CA ALA A 232 -17.34 19.22 3.75
C ALA A 232 -16.36 19.48 4.91
N ARG A 233 -16.83 19.62 6.15
CA ARG A 233 -15.98 19.67 7.35
C ARG A 233 -15.36 18.30 7.67
N ALA A 234 -16.12 17.22 7.59
CA ALA A 234 -15.62 15.86 7.82
C ALA A 234 -14.43 15.53 6.88
N LYS A 235 -14.56 15.84 5.59
CA LYS A 235 -13.47 15.68 4.61
C LYS A 235 -12.25 16.52 4.97
N ARG A 236 -12.41 17.79 5.34
CA ARG A 236 -11.29 18.67 5.76
C ARG A 236 -10.54 18.14 6.99
N PHE A 237 -11.24 17.57 7.97
CA PHE A 237 -10.61 16.95 9.13
C PHE A 237 -9.85 15.66 8.78
N VAL A 238 -10.38 14.82 7.88
CA VAL A 238 -9.68 13.62 7.37
C VAL A 238 -8.45 14.00 6.53
N SER A 239 -8.54 15.01 5.67
CA SER A 239 -7.36 15.57 4.98
C SER A 239 -6.31 16.02 5.97
N ARG A 240 -6.69 16.71 7.05
CA ARG A 240 -5.75 17.17 8.08
C ARG A 240 -5.09 16.03 8.85
N LEU A 241 -5.81 14.96 9.21
CA LEU A 241 -5.19 13.75 9.78
C LEU A 241 -4.16 13.14 8.81
N THR A 242 -4.50 13.06 7.52
CA THR A 242 -3.65 12.50 6.45
C THR A 242 -2.36 13.31 6.28
N GLU A 243 -2.45 14.64 6.17
CA GLU A 243 -1.30 15.57 6.10
C GLU A 243 -0.31 15.39 7.25
N LEU A 244 -0.81 15.01 8.43
CA LEU A 244 -0.05 14.97 9.67
C LEU A 244 0.50 13.58 9.99
N GLN A 245 0.20 12.57 9.16
CA GLN A 245 0.57 11.17 9.31
C GLN A 245 0.10 10.56 10.64
N LEU A 246 -1.11 10.95 11.07
CA LEU A 246 -1.82 10.42 12.23
C LEU A 246 -2.87 9.38 11.78
N ALA A 247 -3.15 8.39 12.62
CA ALA A 247 -4.23 7.41 12.44
C ALA A 247 -4.28 6.64 11.11
N VAL A 248 -3.15 6.09 10.62
CA VAL A 248 -3.09 5.39 9.31
C VAL A 248 -4.20 4.33 9.12
N ASP A 249 -4.48 3.53 10.15
CA ASP A 249 -5.51 2.48 10.09
C ASP A 249 -6.95 3.01 10.16
N GLU A 250 -7.23 3.96 11.07
CA GLU A 250 -8.58 4.51 11.29
C GLU A 250 -8.97 5.52 10.18
N LEU A 251 -7.99 6.16 9.51
CA LEU A 251 -8.21 7.01 8.34
C LEU A 251 -9.04 6.30 7.26
N ALA A 252 -8.73 5.03 6.95
CA ALA A 252 -9.47 4.25 5.97
C ALA A 252 -10.93 4.00 6.41
N ARG A 253 -11.17 3.80 7.72
CA ARG A 253 -12.53 3.65 8.27
C ARG A 253 -13.32 4.95 8.20
N LEU A 254 -12.71 6.08 8.56
CA LEU A 254 -13.33 7.40 8.49
C LEU A 254 -13.67 7.80 7.04
N GLN A 255 -12.78 7.56 6.08
CA GLN A 255 -13.06 7.78 4.65
C GLN A 255 -14.28 6.97 4.17
N ASN A 256 -14.39 5.70 4.55
CA ASN A 256 -15.55 4.86 4.20
C ASN A 256 -16.86 5.38 4.83
N LEU A 257 -16.83 5.90 6.05
CA LEU A 257 -18.01 6.50 6.69
C LEU A 257 -18.45 7.80 6.00
N ILE A 258 -17.51 8.66 5.60
CA ILE A 258 -17.77 9.87 4.82
C ILE A 258 -18.44 9.52 3.48
N SER A 259 -17.86 8.59 2.72
CA SER A 259 -18.42 8.18 1.42
C SER A 259 -19.78 7.51 1.55
N LEU A 260 -20.03 6.73 2.60
CA LEU A 260 -21.34 6.16 2.89
C LEU A 260 -22.39 7.24 3.16
N ARG A 261 -22.06 8.26 3.95
CA ARG A 261 -23.00 9.34 4.28
C ARG A 261 -23.26 10.28 3.09
N GLU A 262 -22.24 10.57 2.30
CA GLU A 262 -22.36 11.29 1.02
C GLU A 262 -23.30 10.58 0.03
N GLN A 263 -23.20 9.25 -0.07
CA GLN A 263 -24.15 8.43 -0.85
C GLN A 263 -25.58 8.46 -0.29
N GLN A 264 -25.76 8.53 1.03
CA GLN A 264 -27.09 8.64 1.64
C GLN A 264 -27.76 9.98 1.32
N LEU A 265 -27.02 11.09 1.38
CA LEU A 265 -27.57 12.42 1.09
C LEU A 265 -28.03 12.56 -0.38
N LEU A 266 -27.25 12.06 -1.33
CA LEU A 266 -27.61 12.06 -2.76
C LEU A 266 -28.92 11.31 -3.06
N LEU A 267 -29.34 10.35 -2.21
CA LEU A 267 -30.60 9.62 -2.36
C LEU A 267 -31.81 10.39 -1.81
N VAL A 268 -31.62 11.43 -1.00
CA VAL A 268 -32.71 12.25 -0.43
C VAL A 268 -33.15 13.35 -1.40
N ASP A 269 -32.20 13.95 -2.13
CA ASP A 269 -32.45 15.04 -3.08
C ASP A 269 -33.12 14.61 -4.41
N HIS A 270 -33.56 13.35 -4.51
CA HIS A 270 -34.41 12.88 -5.60
C HIS A 270 -35.89 13.03 -5.19
N PRO A 271 -36.57 14.15 -5.54
CA PRO A 271 -37.99 14.29 -5.25
C PRO A 271 -38.74 13.15 -5.92
N LYS A 272 -39.53 12.39 -5.16
CA LYS A 272 -40.43 11.36 -5.71
C LYS A 272 -41.20 12.01 -6.87
N PRO A 273 -41.20 11.41 -8.09
CA PRO A 273 -41.90 11.99 -9.21
C PRO A 273 -43.35 12.16 -8.79
N VAL A 274 -43.85 13.40 -8.83
CA VAL A 274 -45.23 13.72 -8.49
C VAL A 274 -46.09 13.08 -9.57
N GLU A 275 -46.53 11.86 -9.29
CA GLU A 275 -47.41 11.09 -10.15
C GLU A 275 -48.68 11.90 -10.35
N LYS A 276 -48.81 12.47 -11.56
CA LYS A 276 -49.92 13.35 -11.92
C LYS A 276 -51.19 12.52 -11.96
N GLN A 277 -51.86 12.43 -10.81
CA GLN A 277 -53.20 11.87 -10.70
C GLN A 277 -54.08 12.53 -11.75
N GLY A 278 -54.48 11.75 -12.76
CA GLY A 278 -55.36 12.23 -13.83
C GLY A 278 -56.69 12.70 -13.23
N PRO A 279 -57.38 13.65 -13.88
CA PRO A 279 -58.63 14.21 -13.35
C PRO A 279 -59.69 13.12 -13.21
N GLN A 280 -59.88 12.63 -11.99
CA GLN A 280 -60.89 11.63 -11.67
C GLN A 280 -62.28 12.28 -11.80
N PRO A 281 -63.19 11.75 -12.64
CA PRO A 281 -64.44 12.42 -12.95
C PRO A 281 -65.37 12.45 -11.73
N ALA A 282 -65.95 13.62 -11.45
CA ALA A 282 -66.80 13.84 -10.29
C ALA A 282 -68.13 13.08 -10.39
N SER A 283 -68.52 12.35 -9.33
CA SER A 283 -69.91 11.93 -9.11
C SER A 283 -70.24 11.67 -7.64
N ILE A 284 -70.91 12.67 -7.05
CA ILE A 284 -72.04 12.56 -6.10
C ILE A 284 -72.10 11.33 -5.17
N LYS A 285 -71.93 11.57 -3.87
CA LYS A 285 -73.06 11.95 -3.00
C LYS A 285 -72.62 12.54 -1.66
N ALA A 286 -73.42 13.46 -1.14
CA ALA A 286 -73.29 13.94 0.23
C ALA A 286 -73.98 12.97 1.20
N VAL A 287 -73.32 12.65 2.31
CA VAL A 287 -73.92 12.09 3.53
C VAL A 287 -73.42 12.95 4.69
N THR A 288 -74.33 13.34 5.58
CA THR A 288 -74.07 14.29 6.67
C THR A 288 -74.10 13.61 8.04
N VAL A 289 -73.42 14.25 9.01
CA VAL A 289 -73.43 14.00 10.48
C VAL A 289 -72.97 12.62 10.99
N PRO A 290 -72.56 12.47 12.28
CA PRO A 290 -72.43 13.48 13.34
C PRO A 290 -71.01 13.64 13.95
N VAL A 291 -70.90 14.58 14.89
CA VAL A 291 -69.78 14.78 15.82
C VAL A 291 -69.80 13.71 16.94
N ASN A 292 -68.69 13.61 17.69
CA ASN A 292 -68.40 12.74 18.83
C ASN A 292 -68.10 11.26 18.55
N ASN A 293 -66.83 10.89 18.68
CA ASN A 293 -66.45 10.02 19.80
C ASN A 293 -65.03 10.35 20.30
N ILE A 294 -64.79 10.23 21.61
CA ILE A 294 -63.47 10.43 22.24
C ILE A 294 -63.10 9.12 22.95
N ALA A 295 -62.12 8.40 22.40
CA ALA A 295 -61.54 7.20 23.01
C ALA A 295 -60.06 7.06 22.60
N PRO A 296 -59.19 6.45 23.45
CA PRO A 296 -57.74 6.59 23.31
C PRO A 296 -57.04 5.40 22.63
N SER A 297 -55.70 5.52 22.55
CA SER A 297 -54.70 4.47 22.26
C SER A 297 -54.76 3.76 20.89
N VAL A 298 -53.79 4.09 20.05
CA VAL A 298 -53.26 3.21 19.00
C VAL A 298 -51.84 2.78 19.45
N PRO A 299 -51.45 1.49 19.40
CA PRO A 299 -50.14 1.06 19.87
C PRO A 299 -48.99 1.64 19.02
N ALA A 300 -48.00 2.25 19.66
CA ALA A 300 -46.80 2.79 19.01
C ALA A 300 -45.75 1.68 18.72
N GLU A 301 -46.20 0.52 18.24
CA GLU A 301 -45.48 -0.75 18.31
C GLU A 301 -45.28 -1.40 16.93
N ASN A 302 -44.96 -0.62 15.88
CA ASN A 302 -44.57 -1.19 14.58
C ASN A 302 -43.76 -0.27 13.62
N MET A 303 -43.08 0.77 14.12
CA MET A 303 -42.23 1.64 13.26
C MET A 303 -40.73 1.30 13.24
N ALA A 304 -40.29 0.30 14.02
CA ALA A 304 -38.86 -0.07 14.12
C ALA A 304 -38.36 -1.02 13.01
N ALA A 305 -39.24 -1.54 12.15
CA ALA A 305 -38.99 -2.76 11.39
C ALA A 305 -38.43 -2.59 9.95
N GLN A 306 -38.20 -1.37 9.46
CA GLN A 306 -37.85 -1.14 8.04
C GLN A 306 -36.66 -0.18 7.76
N LEU A 307 -35.76 0.00 8.72
CA LEU A 307 -34.44 0.62 8.46
C LEU A 307 -33.45 -0.41 7.87
N SER A 308 -33.77 -0.91 6.68
CA SER A 308 -32.91 -1.82 5.91
C SER A 308 -31.70 -1.06 5.36
N VAL A 309 -30.61 -1.01 6.14
CA VAL A 309 -29.35 -0.39 5.73
C VAL A 309 -28.75 -1.16 4.54
N SER A 310 -28.98 -0.65 3.34
CA SER A 310 -28.35 -1.20 2.12
C SER A 310 -26.82 -1.07 2.24
N GLN A 311 -26.12 -2.19 2.15
CA GLN A 311 -24.66 -2.21 2.18
C GLN A 311 -24.10 -1.41 1.00
N SER A 312 -23.09 -0.58 1.23
CA SER A 312 -22.39 0.13 0.15
C SER A 312 -21.71 -0.85 -0.81
N LEU A 313 -21.53 -0.45 -2.07
CA LEU A 313 -20.94 -1.31 -3.10
C LEU A 313 -19.57 -1.88 -2.70
N ILE A 314 -18.73 -1.07 -2.05
CA ILE A 314 -17.40 -1.48 -1.54
C ILE A 314 -17.54 -2.52 -0.41
N SER A 315 -18.56 -2.40 0.44
CA SER A 315 -18.85 -3.38 1.50
C SER A 315 -19.33 -4.72 0.92
N GLN A 316 -20.19 -4.68 -0.10
CA GLN A 316 -20.63 -5.88 -0.84
C GLN A 316 -19.43 -6.56 -1.53
N ASP A 317 -18.61 -5.79 -2.26
CA ASP A 317 -17.41 -6.26 -2.96
C ASP A 317 -16.42 -6.95 -1.99
N LYS A 318 -16.10 -6.30 -0.87
CA LYS A 318 -15.23 -6.87 0.17
C LYS A 318 -15.85 -8.11 0.84
N THR A 319 -17.17 -8.14 1.03
CA THR A 319 -17.88 -9.29 1.63
C THR A 319 -17.84 -10.50 0.69
N LEU A 320 -18.12 -10.31 -0.59
CA LEU A 320 -18.09 -11.37 -1.60
C LEU A 320 -16.65 -11.91 -1.80
N ALA A 321 -15.67 -11.02 -1.87
CA ALA A 321 -14.25 -11.37 -1.91
C ALA A 321 -13.79 -12.19 -0.68
N THR A 322 -14.34 -11.89 0.50
CA THR A 322 -14.06 -12.63 1.75
C THR A 322 -14.75 -14.00 1.75
N LYS A 323 -16.01 -14.07 1.30
CA LYS A 323 -16.79 -15.32 1.16
C LYS A 323 -16.07 -16.33 0.27
N ALA A 324 -15.54 -15.92 -0.88
CA ALA A 324 -14.78 -16.81 -1.76
C ALA A 324 -13.53 -17.38 -1.10
N LYS A 325 -12.78 -16.56 -0.34
CA LYS A 325 -11.59 -16.99 0.38
C LYS A 325 -11.88 -17.98 1.51
N GLN A 326 -13.07 -17.90 2.11
CA GLN A 326 -13.53 -18.85 3.12
C GLN A 326 -14.02 -20.17 2.52
N LEU A 327 -14.67 -20.14 1.34
CA LEU A 327 -15.25 -21.33 0.70
C LEU A 327 -14.26 -22.19 -0.09
N GLY A 328 -13.06 -21.66 -0.38
CA GLY A 328 -11.92 -22.42 -0.90
C GLY A 328 -12.24 -23.16 -2.20
N ARG A 329 -11.69 -24.37 -2.36
CA ARG A 329 -11.94 -25.21 -3.55
C ARG A 329 -13.31 -25.92 -3.53
N GLU A 330 -13.84 -26.22 -2.35
CA GLU A 330 -14.99 -27.13 -2.20
C GLU A 330 -16.35 -26.42 -2.30
N GLY A 331 -16.45 -25.13 -1.93
CA GLY A 331 -17.66 -24.32 -2.09
C GLY A 331 -17.69 -23.46 -3.37
N SER A 332 -16.81 -23.72 -4.34
CA SER A 332 -16.41 -22.69 -5.31
C SER A 332 -17.47 -22.32 -6.36
N MET A 333 -17.95 -23.24 -7.20
CA MET A 333 -18.68 -22.90 -8.46
C MET A 333 -19.87 -21.94 -8.31
N ASN A 334 -20.59 -21.99 -7.19
CA ASN A 334 -21.69 -21.04 -6.94
C ASN A 334 -21.16 -19.65 -6.60
N THR A 335 -20.08 -19.57 -5.83
CA THR A 335 -19.40 -18.32 -5.44
C THR A 335 -18.68 -17.69 -6.63
N GLU A 336 -18.01 -18.50 -7.45
CA GLU A 336 -17.43 -18.11 -8.74
C GLU A 336 -18.49 -17.46 -9.65
N ARG A 337 -19.67 -18.08 -9.77
CA ARG A 337 -20.81 -17.54 -10.52
C ARG A 337 -21.40 -16.27 -9.91
N GLU A 338 -21.45 -16.14 -8.58
CA GLU A 338 -21.82 -14.90 -7.90
C GLU A 338 -20.81 -13.77 -8.20
N MET A 339 -19.51 -14.09 -8.18
CA MET A 339 -18.42 -13.14 -8.48
C MET A 339 -18.44 -12.65 -9.92
N LEU A 340 -18.60 -13.56 -10.89
CA LEU A 340 -18.73 -13.21 -12.30
C LEU A 340 -19.95 -12.30 -12.52
N LYS A 341 -21.12 -12.67 -11.98
CA LYS A 341 -22.34 -11.84 -12.03
C LYS A 341 -22.15 -10.46 -11.37
N PHE A 342 -21.37 -10.38 -10.29
CA PHE A 342 -21.06 -9.12 -9.63
C PHE A 342 -20.11 -8.25 -10.47
N LEU A 343 -19.13 -8.85 -11.16
CA LEU A 343 -18.23 -8.16 -12.09
C LEU A 343 -18.93 -7.70 -13.38
N ASP A 344 -19.91 -8.45 -13.89
CA ASP A 344 -20.76 -8.04 -15.01
C ASP A 344 -21.58 -6.78 -14.68
N ALA A 345 -22.07 -6.67 -13.43
CA ALA A 345 -22.80 -5.50 -12.94
C ALA A 345 -21.86 -4.34 -12.54
N TYR A 346 -20.67 -4.66 -12.02
CA TYR A 346 -19.71 -3.72 -11.46
C TYR A 346 -18.28 -4.02 -11.95
N PRO A 347 -17.90 -3.64 -13.19
CA PRO A 347 -16.60 -4.00 -13.77
C PRO A 347 -15.37 -3.55 -12.97
N ASN A 348 -15.53 -2.50 -12.14
CA ASN A 348 -14.48 -1.92 -11.31
C ASN A 348 -14.49 -2.46 -9.85
N ALA A 349 -15.16 -3.58 -9.59
CA ALA A 349 -15.18 -4.27 -8.28
C ALA A 349 -13.83 -4.93 -7.98
N LEU A 350 -12.90 -4.13 -7.45
CA LEU A 350 -11.50 -4.50 -7.21
C LEU A 350 -11.36 -5.74 -6.32
N TYR A 351 -12.06 -5.81 -5.19
CA TYR A 351 -11.85 -6.91 -4.24
C TYR A 351 -12.31 -8.25 -4.82
N THR A 352 -13.45 -8.27 -5.51
CA THR A 352 -14.00 -9.43 -6.20
C THR A 352 -13.11 -9.85 -7.36
N ARG A 353 -12.65 -8.91 -8.20
CA ARG A 353 -11.73 -9.18 -9.31
C ARG A 353 -10.42 -9.81 -8.82
N LEU A 354 -9.82 -9.24 -7.77
CA LEU A 354 -8.59 -9.78 -7.16
C LEU A 354 -8.80 -11.16 -6.52
N ALA A 355 -9.94 -11.40 -5.87
CA ALA A 355 -10.23 -12.67 -5.20
C ALA A 355 -10.58 -13.79 -6.19
N LEU A 356 -11.35 -13.51 -7.24
CA LEU A 356 -11.66 -14.45 -8.31
C LEU A 356 -10.38 -14.86 -9.08
N PHE A 357 -9.50 -13.89 -9.37
CA PHE A 357 -8.21 -14.16 -9.98
C PHE A 357 -7.25 -14.94 -9.05
N GLU A 358 -7.24 -14.61 -7.74
CA GLU A 358 -6.49 -15.39 -6.74
C GLU A 358 -6.99 -16.85 -6.67
N TYR A 359 -8.30 -17.08 -6.80
CA TYR A 359 -8.89 -18.41 -6.91
C TYR A 359 -8.48 -19.14 -8.20
N TYR A 360 -8.58 -18.52 -9.38
CA TYR A 360 -8.21 -19.18 -10.64
C TYR A 360 -6.74 -19.65 -10.64
N LEU A 361 -5.81 -18.82 -10.15
CA LEU A 361 -4.41 -19.22 -10.00
C LEU A 361 -4.23 -20.36 -8.98
N ASP A 362 -4.88 -20.30 -7.81
CA ASP A 362 -4.81 -21.36 -6.80
C ASP A 362 -5.55 -22.66 -7.21
N ALA A 363 -6.39 -22.61 -8.24
CA ALA A 363 -7.02 -23.76 -8.88
C ALA A 363 -6.20 -24.33 -10.05
N GLY A 364 -5.20 -23.60 -10.56
CA GLY A 364 -4.45 -23.94 -11.78
C GLY A 364 -5.17 -23.59 -13.09
N LEU A 365 -6.26 -22.81 -13.01
CA LEU A 365 -7.09 -22.36 -14.13
C LEU A 365 -6.46 -21.13 -14.81
N THR A 366 -5.33 -21.34 -15.48
CA THR A 366 -4.56 -20.26 -16.11
C THR A 366 -5.28 -19.60 -17.29
N GLU A 367 -6.15 -20.33 -18.00
CA GLU A 367 -6.97 -19.80 -19.09
C GLU A 367 -8.05 -18.84 -18.57
N ASP A 368 -8.75 -19.18 -17.49
CA ASP A 368 -9.74 -18.30 -16.84
C ASP A 368 -9.08 -17.08 -16.17
N ALA A 369 -7.86 -17.25 -15.64
CA ALA A 369 -7.03 -16.15 -15.15
C ALA A 369 -6.63 -15.17 -16.28
N GLN A 370 -6.25 -15.68 -17.46
CA GLN A 370 -5.98 -14.86 -18.65
C GLN A 370 -7.25 -14.17 -19.15
N TRP A 371 -8.39 -14.87 -19.21
CA TRP A 371 -9.68 -14.28 -19.57
C TRP A 371 -10.04 -13.11 -18.65
N LEU A 372 -9.80 -13.24 -17.34
CA LEU A 372 -10.08 -12.17 -16.38
C LEU A 372 -9.12 -10.97 -16.50
N VAL A 373 -7.86 -11.20 -16.91
CA VAL A 373 -6.93 -10.14 -17.36
C VAL A 373 -7.48 -9.42 -18.59
N ASP A 374 -7.91 -10.15 -19.61
CA ASP A 374 -8.43 -9.58 -20.87
C ASP A 374 -9.79 -8.86 -20.68
N LYS A 375 -10.54 -9.24 -19.63
CA LYS A 375 -11.75 -8.55 -19.15
C LYS A 375 -11.48 -7.45 -18.12
N THR A 376 -10.22 -7.08 -17.88
CA THR A 376 -9.87 -5.91 -17.05
C THR A 376 -9.77 -4.67 -17.92
N SER A 377 -10.43 -3.59 -17.51
CA SER A 377 -10.48 -2.36 -18.31
C SER A 377 -9.06 -1.80 -18.53
N PRO A 378 -8.64 -1.48 -19.77
CA PRO A 378 -7.35 -0.81 -20.02
C PRO A 378 -7.21 0.57 -19.35
N ALA A 379 -8.31 1.16 -18.89
CA ALA A 379 -8.28 2.39 -18.08
C ALA A 379 -7.86 2.14 -16.61
N ASP A 380 -8.07 0.92 -16.09
CA ASP A 380 -7.55 0.48 -14.79
C ASP A 380 -6.16 -0.16 -14.97
N VAL A 381 -5.21 0.69 -15.36
CA VAL A 381 -3.81 0.31 -15.65
C VAL A 381 -3.18 -0.39 -14.45
N ASN A 382 -3.47 0.09 -13.24
CA ASN A 382 -2.88 -0.41 -12.00
C ASN A 382 -3.36 -1.84 -11.67
N THR A 383 -4.67 -2.12 -11.76
CA THR A 383 -5.17 -3.49 -11.56
C THR A 383 -4.73 -4.40 -12.70
N LEU A 384 -4.77 -3.94 -13.95
CA LEU A 384 -4.36 -4.72 -15.13
C LEU A 384 -2.89 -5.17 -15.02
N ALA A 385 -1.97 -4.26 -14.67
CA ALA A 385 -0.56 -4.57 -14.47
C ALA A 385 -0.34 -5.58 -13.33
N PHE A 386 -1.04 -5.42 -12.20
CA PHE A 386 -0.92 -6.35 -11.07
C PHE A 386 -1.41 -7.77 -11.42
N LEU A 387 -2.55 -7.88 -12.13
CA LEU A 387 -3.07 -9.18 -12.56
C LEU A 387 -2.13 -9.87 -13.57
N ARG A 388 -1.65 -9.14 -14.57
CA ARG A 388 -0.66 -9.64 -15.55
C ARG A 388 0.64 -10.09 -14.88
N ALA A 389 1.21 -9.29 -13.99
CA ALA A 389 2.41 -9.66 -13.26
C ALA A 389 2.24 -10.97 -12.46
N LYS A 390 1.09 -11.16 -11.82
CA LYS A 390 0.78 -12.43 -11.13
C LYS A 390 0.56 -13.61 -12.07
N LEU A 391 0.03 -13.39 -13.28
CA LEU A 391 -0.10 -14.45 -14.28
C LEU A 391 1.27 -14.86 -14.84
N LEU A 392 2.15 -13.88 -15.11
CA LEU A 392 3.54 -14.10 -15.50
C LEU A 392 4.33 -14.85 -14.40
N VAL A 393 4.12 -14.51 -13.12
CA VAL A 393 4.64 -15.28 -11.97
C VAL A 393 4.19 -16.74 -11.99
N ALA A 394 2.91 -17.02 -12.28
CA ALA A 394 2.39 -18.38 -12.39
C ALA A 394 2.97 -19.16 -13.60
N GLN A 395 3.47 -18.44 -14.61
CA GLN A 395 4.19 -18.98 -15.77
C GLN A 395 5.72 -19.08 -15.56
N GLY A 396 6.25 -18.58 -14.43
CA GLY A 396 7.69 -18.50 -14.14
C GLY A 396 8.43 -17.33 -14.80
N ALA A 397 7.71 -16.44 -15.48
CA ALA A 397 8.23 -15.26 -16.19
C ALA A 397 8.49 -14.08 -15.21
N TYR A 398 9.42 -14.29 -14.27
CA TYR A 398 9.66 -13.36 -13.15
C TYR A 398 10.23 -11.99 -13.59
N ALA A 399 11.01 -11.94 -14.67
CA ALA A 399 11.61 -10.68 -15.15
C ALA A 399 10.55 -9.81 -15.84
N GLU A 400 9.71 -10.43 -16.67
CA GLU A 400 8.57 -9.81 -17.34
C GLU A 400 7.55 -9.33 -16.31
N ALA A 401 7.26 -10.14 -15.28
CA ALA A 401 6.37 -9.75 -14.18
C ALA A 401 6.88 -8.52 -13.42
N LEU A 402 8.19 -8.41 -13.17
CA LEU A 402 8.78 -7.25 -12.52
C LEU A 402 8.71 -6.00 -13.42
N SER A 403 8.94 -6.17 -14.72
CA SER A 403 8.84 -5.08 -15.71
C SER A 403 7.41 -4.51 -15.79
N GLU A 404 6.38 -5.36 -15.80
CA GLU A 404 4.98 -4.93 -15.82
C GLU A 404 4.61 -4.14 -14.55
N LEU A 405 5.14 -4.53 -13.38
CA LEU A 405 4.93 -3.79 -12.13
C LEU A 405 5.69 -2.46 -12.07
N SER A 406 6.92 -2.39 -12.60
CA SER A 406 7.75 -1.19 -12.49
C SER A 406 7.16 0.06 -13.18
N ILE A 407 6.21 -0.12 -14.10
CA ILE A 407 5.49 0.96 -14.79
C ILE A 407 4.38 1.55 -13.89
N ALA A 408 3.89 0.79 -12.91
CA ALA A 408 2.74 1.15 -12.08
C ALA A 408 3.07 1.36 -10.59
N VAL A 409 4.14 0.74 -10.07
CA VAL A 409 4.66 1.03 -8.71
C VAL A 409 5.28 2.43 -8.70
N GLY A 410 4.73 3.32 -7.88
CA GLY A 410 5.18 4.72 -7.76
C GLY A 410 4.19 5.77 -8.26
N ARG A 411 2.97 5.38 -8.65
CA ARG A 411 1.88 6.31 -8.96
C ARG A 411 1.07 6.67 -7.71
N ASP A 412 0.76 7.95 -7.52
CA ASP A 412 -0.05 8.45 -6.40
C ASP A 412 -1.56 8.13 -6.54
N ASP A 413 -2.00 7.61 -7.69
CA ASP A 413 -3.40 7.25 -7.97
C ASP A 413 -3.79 5.82 -7.53
N LEU A 414 -2.90 5.12 -6.84
CA LEU A 414 -3.11 3.75 -6.37
C LEU A 414 -4.05 3.67 -5.16
N ALA A 415 -5.08 2.82 -5.26
CA ALA A 415 -5.85 2.39 -4.09
C ALA A 415 -4.91 1.73 -3.05
N PRO A 416 -4.90 2.12 -1.76
CA PRO A 416 -3.87 1.70 -0.81
C PRO A 416 -3.67 0.19 -0.68
N VAL A 417 -4.76 -0.59 -0.68
CA VAL A 417 -4.73 -2.07 -0.62
C VAL A 417 -4.05 -2.69 -1.84
N LEU A 418 -4.19 -2.07 -3.02
CA LEU A 418 -3.51 -2.50 -4.24
C LEU A 418 -2.03 -2.07 -4.22
N SER A 419 -1.72 -0.87 -3.73
CA SER A 419 -0.34 -0.38 -3.58
C SER A 419 0.52 -1.33 -2.72
N ILE A 420 0.04 -1.73 -1.55
CA ILE A 420 0.72 -2.69 -0.65
C ILE A 420 0.92 -4.04 -1.34
N LYS A 421 -0.10 -4.54 -2.06
CA LYS A 421 -0.03 -5.80 -2.82
C LYS A 421 0.97 -5.75 -3.98
N MET A 422 1.07 -4.62 -4.68
CA MET A 422 2.02 -4.42 -5.76
C MET A 422 3.46 -4.26 -5.25
N GLN A 423 3.68 -3.47 -4.19
CA GLN A 423 4.99 -3.30 -3.57
C GLN A 423 5.54 -4.62 -3.00
N SER A 424 4.70 -5.42 -2.33
CA SER A 424 5.11 -6.73 -1.79
C SER A 424 5.37 -7.79 -2.87
N LEU A 425 4.62 -7.77 -3.98
CA LEU A 425 4.90 -8.62 -5.13
C LEU A 425 6.19 -8.20 -5.86
N ALA A 426 6.41 -6.90 -6.05
CA ALA A 426 7.64 -6.36 -6.63
C ALA A 426 8.87 -6.70 -5.76
N ALA A 427 8.77 -6.58 -4.44
CA ALA A 427 9.85 -6.94 -3.52
C ALA A 427 10.25 -8.43 -3.65
N ALA A 428 9.27 -9.33 -3.68
CA ALA A 428 9.50 -10.76 -3.88
C ALA A 428 10.09 -11.07 -5.27
N LEU A 429 9.64 -10.36 -6.31
CA LEU A 429 10.15 -10.50 -7.67
C LEU A 429 11.59 -10.01 -7.80
N SER A 430 11.93 -8.82 -7.30
CA SER A 430 13.31 -8.33 -7.24
C SER A 430 14.22 -9.30 -6.48
N GLN A 431 13.75 -9.88 -5.36
CA GLN A 431 14.52 -10.88 -4.62
C GLN A 431 14.74 -12.16 -5.45
N GLN A 432 13.75 -12.59 -6.23
CA GLN A 432 13.80 -13.79 -7.08
C GLN A 432 14.64 -13.59 -8.36
N THR A 433 14.72 -12.36 -8.89
CA THR A 433 15.57 -12.02 -10.06
C THR A 433 17.01 -11.64 -9.69
N GLY A 434 17.34 -11.58 -8.38
CA GLY A 434 18.68 -11.27 -7.88
C GLY A 434 18.94 -9.78 -7.59
N ASP A 435 17.95 -8.91 -7.83
CA ASP A 435 17.99 -7.50 -7.39
C ASP A 435 17.63 -7.39 -5.90
N HIS A 436 18.57 -7.85 -5.07
CA HIS A 436 18.44 -7.80 -3.62
C HIS A 436 18.44 -6.36 -3.07
N LEU A 437 18.94 -5.37 -3.84
CA LEU A 437 18.94 -3.97 -3.42
C LEU A 437 17.53 -3.35 -3.50
N SER A 438 16.84 -3.51 -4.63
CA SER A 438 15.45 -3.06 -4.76
C SER A 438 14.52 -3.84 -3.83
N ALA A 439 14.73 -5.15 -3.68
CA ALA A 439 13.98 -5.97 -2.73
C ALA A 439 14.13 -5.44 -1.28
N PHE A 440 15.36 -5.20 -0.83
CA PHE A 440 15.64 -4.64 0.50
C PHE A 440 14.98 -3.27 0.71
N GLN A 441 15.02 -2.37 -0.28
CA GLN A 441 14.36 -1.06 -0.19
C GLN A 441 12.83 -1.19 -0.11
N LEU A 442 12.22 -2.05 -0.93
CA LEU A 442 10.77 -2.28 -0.93
C LEU A 442 10.30 -2.92 0.38
N TYR A 443 11.01 -3.92 0.92
CA TYR A 443 10.69 -4.51 2.22
C TYR A 443 10.85 -3.50 3.38
N ARG A 444 11.85 -2.60 3.33
CA ARG A 444 11.96 -1.50 4.30
C ARG A 444 10.76 -0.55 4.24
N ASN A 445 10.27 -0.20 3.04
CA ASN A 445 9.07 0.62 2.88
C ASN A 445 7.83 -0.08 3.45
N LEU A 446 7.61 -1.35 3.08
CA LEU A 446 6.48 -2.15 3.58
C LEU A 446 6.49 -2.27 5.13
N LEU A 447 7.66 -2.39 5.74
CA LEU A 447 7.83 -2.39 7.20
C LEU A 447 7.62 -1.02 7.87
N THR A 448 7.51 0.09 7.12
CA THR A 448 7.00 1.35 7.69
C THR A 448 5.48 1.32 7.87
N GLN A 449 4.79 0.55 7.03
CA GLN A 449 3.33 0.46 6.95
C GLN A 449 2.80 -0.66 7.86
N ASP A 450 3.42 -1.84 7.84
CA ASP A 450 3.08 -2.97 8.71
C ASP A 450 4.35 -3.58 9.33
N LYS A 451 4.62 -3.22 10.59
CA LYS A 451 5.73 -3.75 11.40
C LYS A 451 5.46 -5.13 11.98
N SER A 452 4.21 -5.59 11.98
CA SER A 452 3.82 -6.92 12.45
C SER A 452 4.03 -8.00 11.38
N ASN A 453 4.32 -7.59 10.15
CA ASN A 453 4.48 -8.51 9.02
C ASN A 453 5.79 -9.30 9.07
N SER A 454 5.69 -10.53 9.57
CA SER A 454 6.76 -11.53 9.52
C SER A 454 7.33 -11.75 8.11
N THR A 455 6.49 -11.70 7.07
CA THR A 455 6.89 -12.00 5.70
C THR A 455 7.76 -10.87 5.14
N TYR A 456 7.47 -9.62 5.50
CA TYR A 456 8.32 -8.48 5.14
C TYR A 456 9.63 -8.48 5.94
N TRP A 457 9.62 -8.85 7.23
CA TRP A 457 10.84 -9.04 8.01
C TRP A 457 11.74 -10.15 7.46
N LEU A 458 11.15 -11.25 6.98
CA LEU A 458 11.87 -12.37 6.37
C LEU A 458 12.47 -11.99 5.01
N GLY A 459 11.69 -11.34 4.14
CA GLY A 459 12.18 -10.83 2.85
C GLY A 459 13.29 -9.79 3.02
N LEU A 460 13.17 -8.90 4.01
CA LEU A 460 14.24 -7.99 4.40
C LEU A 460 15.50 -8.75 4.83
N ALA A 461 15.37 -9.74 5.71
CA ALA A 461 16.50 -10.49 6.25
C ALA A 461 17.28 -11.25 5.18
N VAL A 462 16.58 -11.94 4.27
CA VAL A 462 17.20 -12.65 3.15
C VAL A 462 17.87 -11.66 2.19
N SER A 463 17.21 -10.55 1.86
CA SER A 463 17.79 -9.53 0.96
C SER A 463 19.04 -8.87 1.58
N ALA A 464 19.00 -8.54 2.88
CA ALA A 464 20.13 -8.02 3.63
C ALA A 464 21.33 -8.99 3.65
N GLN A 465 21.07 -10.29 3.85
CA GLN A 465 22.09 -11.32 3.85
C GLN A 465 22.80 -11.44 2.49
N GLN A 466 22.08 -11.36 1.37
CA GLN A 466 22.68 -11.34 0.02
C GLN A 466 23.49 -10.06 -0.25
N LEU A 467 23.07 -8.92 0.32
CA LEU A 467 23.82 -7.66 0.32
C LEU A 467 25.01 -7.64 1.32
N LYS A 468 25.22 -8.74 2.07
CA LYS A 468 26.22 -8.90 3.15
C LYS A 468 26.02 -7.96 4.37
N ASP A 469 24.84 -7.36 4.51
CA ASP A 469 24.44 -6.66 5.73
C ASP A 469 24.02 -7.69 6.79
N SER A 470 25.02 -8.26 7.45
CA SER A 470 24.83 -9.27 8.50
C SER A 470 24.10 -8.73 9.73
N ALA A 471 24.16 -7.42 9.98
CA ALA A 471 23.47 -6.76 11.09
C ALA A 471 21.96 -6.70 10.85
N THR A 472 21.53 -6.15 9.70
CA THR A 472 20.10 -6.09 9.34
C THR A 472 19.54 -7.50 9.09
N ALA A 473 20.34 -8.44 8.56
CA ALA A 473 19.94 -9.84 8.45
C ALA A 473 19.65 -10.47 9.83
N LYS A 474 20.56 -10.33 10.80
CA LYS A 474 20.36 -10.79 12.19
C LYS A 474 19.13 -10.15 12.83
N GLN A 475 18.91 -8.84 12.62
CA GLN A 475 17.71 -8.15 13.11
C GLN A 475 16.44 -8.74 12.50
N GLY A 476 16.36 -8.84 11.18
CA GLY A 476 15.16 -9.30 10.48
C GLY A 476 14.75 -10.73 10.84
N TYR A 477 15.69 -11.67 10.87
CA TYR A 477 15.40 -13.03 11.33
C TYR A 477 14.98 -13.08 12.81
N THR A 478 15.52 -12.20 13.66
CA THR A 478 15.09 -12.10 15.07
C THR A 478 13.66 -11.58 15.18
N SER A 479 13.27 -10.58 14.37
CA SER A 479 11.88 -10.10 14.29
C SER A 479 10.91 -11.21 13.86
N VAL A 480 11.27 -12.04 12.87
CA VAL A 480 10.46 -13.19 12.43
C VAL A 480 10.19 -14.16 13.60
N LEU A 481 11.19 -14.43 14.43
CA LEU A 481 11.05 -15.31 15.59
C LEU A 481 10.27 -14.68 16.75
N ALA A 482 10.32 -13.35 16.90
CA ALA A 482 9.57 -12.64 17.95
C ALA A 482 8.05 -12.62 17.69
N LEU A 483 7.63 -12.62 16.41
CA LEU A 483 6.23 -12.48 16.02
C LEU A 483 5.37 -13.74 16.22
N ASN A 484 6.00 -14.92 16.38
CA ASN A 484 5.42 -16.23 16.78
C ASN A 484 4.26 -16.84 15.95
N ASP A 485 3.41 -16.06 15.28
CA ASP A 485 2.21 -16.52 14.54
C ASP A 485 2.56 -17.14 13.16
N GLN A 486 3.61 -17.96 13.10
CA GLN A 486 4.26 -18.36 11.85
C GLN A 486 4.30 -19.87 11.65
N PRO A 487 4.17 -20.34 10.39
CA PRO A 487 4.42 -21.74 10.04
C PRO A 487 5.77 -22.23 10.58
N GLU A 488 5.80 -23.43 11.15
CA GLU A 488 6.99 -23.98 11.82
C GLU A 488 8.23 -23.99 10.90
N ALA A 489 8.05 -24.25 9.60
CA ALA A 489 9.12 -24.19 8.60
C ALA A 489 9.79 -22.80 8.51
N ILE A 490 9.02 -21.71 8.61
CA ILE A 490 9.57 -20.34 8.62
C ILE A 490 10.38 -20.09 9.89
N LEU A 491 9.88 -20.54 11.05
CA LEU A 491 10.59 -20.42 12.32
C LEU A 491 11.86 -21.28 12.34
N ALA A 492 11.84 -22.47 11.74
CA ALA A 492 13.00 -23.34 11.58
C ALA A 492 14.07 -22.72 10.65
N TYR A 493 13.65 -22.18 9.51
CA TYR A 493 14.52 -21.48 8.57
C TYR A 493 15.22 -20.27 9.23
N ALA A 494 14.45 -19.38 9.89
CA ALA A 494 15.00 -18.21 10.55
C ALA A 494 15.97 -18.58 11.71
N LYS A 495 15.66 -19.63 12.49
CA LYS A 495 16.60 -20.19 13.50
C LYS A 495 17.90 -20.68 12.86
N SER A 496 17.82 -21.37 11.72
CA SER A 496 18.98 -21.89 11.00
C SER A 496 19.87 -20.76 10.46
N GLN A 497 19.28 -19.73 9.84
CA GLN A 497 20.03 -18.58 9.31
C GLN A 497 20.73 -17.79 10.43
N LEU A 498 20.06 -17.56 11.57
CA LEU A 498 20.70 -16.96 12.75
C LEU A 498 21.85 -17.80 13.31
N ALA A 499 21.73 -19.13 13.29
CA ALA A 499 22.82 -20.03 13.71
C ALA A 499 24.01 -20.01 12.74
N GLN A 500 23.78 -19.74 11.45
CA GLN A 500 24.85 -19.55 10.45
C GLN A 500 25.54 -18.19 10.64
N LEU A 501 24.79 -17.09 10.68
CA LEU A 501 25.32 -15.72 10.79
C LEU A 501 26.14 -15.47 12.07
N ARG A 502 25.96 -16.29 13.12
CA ARG A 502 26.80 -16.29 14.33
C ARG A 502 28.12 -17.06 14.16
N LYS A 503 28.14 -18.12 13.34
CA LYS A 503 29.38 -18.86 13.03
C LYS A 503 30.32 -18.02 12.17
N GLU A 504 29.77 -17.32 11.19
CA GLU A 504 30.51 -16.43 10.29
C GLU A 504 31.20 -15.30 11.06
N GLU A 505 30.47 -14.66 11.99
CA GLU A 505 30.99 -13.65 12.94
C GLU A 505 32.13 -14.17 13.83
N HIS A 506 32.03 -15.41 14.35
CA HIS A 506 33.12 -16.02 15.12
C HIS A 506 34.36 -16.34 14.27
N VAL A 507 34.19 -16.70 12.99
CA VAL A 507 35.33 -16.90 12.07
C VAL A 507 36.04 -15.58 11.80
N GLU A 508 35.29 -14.50 11.52
CA GLU A 508 35.86 -13.17 11.27
C GLU A 508 36.67 -12.67 12.47
N ILE A 509 36.12 -12.75 13.69
CA ILE A 509 36.83 -12.38 14.93
C ILE A 509 38.11 -13.21 15.15
N SER A 510 38.14 -14.48 14.70
CA SER A 510 39.31 -15.36 14.87
C SER A 510 40.47 -15.12 13.90
N GLN A 511 40.34 -14.14 12.99
CA GLN A 511 41.38 -13.78 12.00
C GLN A 511 42.10 -12.45 12.31
N TRP A 512 41.80 -11.83 13.45
CA TRP A 512 42.44 -10.61 13.97
C TRP A 512 43.26 -10.89 15.25
#